data_AF-A0A254Q1N1-F1
#
_entry.id   AF-A0A254Q1N1-F1
#
_cell.length_a   1.000
_cell.length_b   1.000
_cell.length_c   1.000
_cell.angle_alpha   90.00
_cell.angle_beta   90.00
_cell.angle_gamma   90.00
#
_symmetry.space_group_name_H-M   'P 1'
#
loop_
_entity.id
_entity.type
_entity.pdbx_description
1 polymer ?
#
loop_
_entity_poly.entity_id
_entity_poly.type
_entity_poly.pdbx_seq_one_letter_code
_entity_poly.pdbx_strand_id
1 'polypeptide(L)' 'MRNLGHQILATVIWTGNLLTIFGCLSLLLGLAGVFNLEVFAYGLSSGIRIVGSLAIAGCLLSAISYGVLDFSKK' A
#
# COMPACT_ATOMS: atom_id res chain seq x y z
N MET A 1 -6.39 -25.83 11.39
CA MET A 1 -6.83 -24.45 11.06
C MET A 1 -5.77 -23.37 11.29
N ARG A 2 -4.69 -23.57 12.09
CA ARG A 2 -3.62 -22.56 12.31
C ARG A 2 -2.76 -22.22 11.08
N ASN A 3 -2.55 -23.16 10.15
CA ASN A 3 -1.74 -22.90 8.95
C ASN A 3 -2.36 -21.91 7.95
N LEU A 4 -3.70 -21.81 7.89
CA LEU A 4 -4.37 -20.95 6.92
C LEU A 4 -4.19 -19.46 7.26
N GLY A 5 -4.29 -19.10 8.54
CA GLY A 5 -4.12 -17.71 9.00
C GLY A 5 -2.71 -17.17 8.72
N HIS A 6 -1.68 -17.99 8.92
CA HIS A 6 -0.30 -17.59 8.64
C HIS A 6 -0.02 -17.40 7.14
N GLN A 7 -0.62 -18.23 6.28
CA GLN A 7 -0.52 -18.09 4.82
C GLN A 7 -1.25 -16.83 4.33
N ILE A 8 -2.43 -16.54 4.87
CA ILE A 8 -3.18 -15.31 4.54
C ILE A 8 -2.39 -14.07 4.96
N LEU A 9 -1.85 -14.04 6.19
CA LEU A 9 -1.05 -12.91 6.67
C LEU A 9 0.20 -12.67 5.81
N ALA A 10 0.90 -13.74 5.41
CA ALA A 10 2.05 -13.62 4.51
C ALA A 10 1.65 -12.97 3.18
N THR A 11 0.54 -13.38 2.57
CA THR A 11 0.03 -12.78 1.33
C THR A 11 -0.33 -11.31 1.50
N VAL A 12 -0.97 -10.95 2.62
CA VAL A 12 -1.35 -9.54 2.90
C VAL A 12 -0.11 -8.66 3.10
N ILE A 13 0.93 -9.16 3.76
CA ILE A 13 2.21 -8.44 3.91
C ILE A 13 2.84 -8.16 2.56
N TRP A 14 2.95 -9.19 1.70
CA TRP A 14 3.50 -9.03 0.35
C TRP A 14 2.68 -8.04 -0.47
N THR A 15 1.35 -8.14 -0.40
CA THR A 15 0.45 -7.23 -1.11
C THR A 15 0.60 -5.80 -0.63
N GLY A 16 0.64 -5.56 0.69
CA GLY A 16 0.85 -4.24 1.28
C GLY A 16 2.20 -3.63 0.85
N ASN A 17 3.27 -4.43 0.88
CA ASN A 17 4.60 -3.96 0.49
C ASN A 17 4.69 -3.62 -1.01
N LEU A 18 4.09 -4.44 -1.88
CA LEU A 18 3.99 -4.14 -3.31
C LEU A 18 3.19 -2.86 -3.53
N LEU A 19 2.06 -2.69 -2.84
CA LEU A 19 1.22 -1.49 -2.96
C LEU A 19 1.98 -0.23 -2.52
N THR A 20 2.78 -0.31 -1.45
CA THR A 20 3.68 0.77 -1.02
C THR A 20 4.70 1.10 -2.10
N ILE A 21 5.38 0.10 -2.64
CA ILE A 21 6.40 0.30 -3.69
C ILE A 21 5.78 0.96 -4.92
N PHE A 22 4.64 0.44 -5.39
CA PHE A 22 3.92 1.03 -6.53
C PHE A 22 3.44 2.45 -6.24
N GLY A 23 2.93 2.71 -5.04
CA GLY A 23 2.50 4.04 -4.63
C GLY A 23 3.65 5.04 -4.61
N CYS A 24 4.77 4.71 -3.95
CA CYS A 24 5.97 5.55 -3.91
C CYS A 24 6.57 5.76 -5.30
N LEU A 25 6.66 4.70 -6.11
CA LEU A 25 7.19 4.77 -7.46
C LEU A 25 6.30 5.66 -8.35
N SER A 26 4.99 5.50 -8.29
CA SER A 26 4.04 6.36 -9.02
C SER A 26 4.15 7.83 -8.61
N LEU A 27 4.37 8.10 -7.32
CA LEU A 27 4.57 9.46 -6.81
C LEU A 27 5.89 10.07 -7.32
N LEU A 28 6.97 9.28 -7.35
CA LEU A 28 8.26 9.69 -7.91
C LEU A 28 8.20 9.94 -9.43
N LEU A 29 7.59 9.02 -10.19
CA LEU A 29 7.40 9.20 -11.64
C LEU A 29 6.51 10.39 -11.94
N GLY A 30 5.52 10.62 -11.08
CA GLY A 30 4.66 11.77 -11.14
C GLY A 30 5.36 13.10 -10.87
N LEU A 31 6.24 13.12 -9.86
CA LEU A 31 7.08 14.28 -9.57
C LEU A 31 8.11 14.54 -10.69
N ALA A 32 8.62 13.47 -11.31
CA ALA A 32 9.52 13.55 -12.46
C ALA A 32 8.82 13.99 -13.77
N GLY A 33 7.49 14.18 -13.76
CA GLY A 33 6.72 14.60 -14.93
C GLY A 33 6.58 13.51 -16.01
N VAL A 34 6.96 12.27 -15.70
CA VAL A 34 6.87 11.13 -16.64
C VAL A 34 5.43 10.65 -16.78
N PHE A 35 4.62 10.80 -15.72
CA PHE A 35 3.20 10.44 -15.70
C PHE A 35 2.33 11.62 -15.30
N ASN A 36 1.23 11.81 -16.02
CA ASN A 36 0.19 12.79 -15.67
C ASN A 36 -0.73 12.22 -14.58
N LEU A 37 -0.55 12.63 -13.33
CA LEU A 37 -1.43 12.20 -12.22
C LEU A 37 -2.82 12.81 -12.29
N GLU A 38 -3.07 13.76 -13.19
CA GLU A 38 -4.39 14.35 -13.40
C GLU A 38 -5.43 13.32 -13.84
N VAL A 39 -5.02 12.22 -14.47
CA VAL A 39 -5.93 11.10 -14.81
C VAL A 39 -6.54 10.46 -13.55
N PHE A 40 -5.81 10.51 -12.43
CA PHE A 40 -6.28 10.05 -11.14
C PHE A 40 -6.94 11.16 -10.31
N ALA A 41 -7.01 12.40 -10.80
CA ALA A 41 -7.73 13.46 -10.12
C ALA A 41 -9.24 13.21 -10.21
N TYR A 42 -9.91 13.17 -9.07
CA TYR A 42 -11.35 12.99 -9.00
C TYR A 42 -11.94 14.09 -8.10
N GLY A 43 -12.80 14.94 -8.67
CA GLY A 43 -13.40 16.08 -7.98
C GLY A 43 -12.37 17.14 -7.55
N LEU A 44 -12.40 17.55 -6.28
CA LEU A 44 -11.47 18.53 -5.69
C LEU A 44 -10.12 17.94 -5.25
N SER A 45 -9.96 16.62 -5.36
CA SER A 45 -8.75 15.93 -4.92
C SER A 45 -7.74 15.85 -6.06
N SER A 46 -6.54 16.37 -5.83
CA SER A 46 -5.43 16.22 -6.77
C SER A 46 -5.02 14.75 -6.87
N GLY A 47 -4.75 14.26 -8.08
CA GLY A 47 -4.39 12.85 -8.28
C GLY A 47 -3.17 12.40 -7.47
N ILE A 48 -2.24 13.32 -7.19
CA ILE A 48 -1.10 13.11 -6.28
C ILE A 48 -1.57 12.68 -4.88
N ARG A 49 -2.67 13.25 -4.37
CA ARG A 49 -3.21 12.94 -3.04
C ARG A 49 -3.81 11.54 -3.00
N ILE A 50 -4.48 11.15 -4.08
CA ILE A 50 -5.09 9.83 -4.24
C ILE A 50 -4.00 8.75 -4.33
N VAL A 51 -2.98 8.97 -5.15
CA VAL A 51 -1.80 8.08 -5.24
C VAL A 51 -1.05 8.04 -3.90
N GLY A 52 -0.89 9.17 -3.22
CA GLY A 52 -0.30 9.25 -1.89
C GLY A 52 -1.08 8.44 -0.85
N SER A 53 -2.41 8.51 -0.86
CA SER A 53 -3.24 7.68 0.03
C SER A 53 -3.11 6.19 -0.26
N LEU A 54 -2.87 5.79 -1.51
CA LEU A 54 -2.59 4.40 -1.88
C LEU A 54 -1.27 3.89 -1.28
N ALA A 55 -0.22 4.72 -1.33
CA ALA A 55 1.08 4.41 -0.73
C ALA A 55 0.97 4.26 0.80
N ILE A 56 0.25 5.17 1.45
CA ILE A 56 0.01 5.12 2.90
C ILE A 56 -0.80 3.88 3.29
N ALA A 57 -1.85 3.55 2.53
CA ALA A 57 -2.66 2.36 2.76
C ALA A 57 -1.82 1.08 2.69
N GLY A 58 -0.90 0.96 1.73
CA GLY A 58 0.04 -0.16 1.63
C GLY A 58 0.92 -0.31 2.87
N CYS A 59 1.48 0.79 3.36
CA CYS A 59 2.33 0.80 4.56
C CYS A 59 1.54 0.36 5.80
N LEU A 60 0.33 0.90 5.98
CA LEU A 60 -0.53 0.55 7.10
C LEU A 60 -0.96 -0.92 7.06
N LEU A 61 -1.32 -1.44 5.87
CA LEU A 61 -1.72 -2.83 5.70
C LEU A 61 -0.57 -3.79 6.05
N SER A 62 0.66 -3.46 5.64
CA SER A 62 1.86 -4.20 6.00
C SER A 62 2.11 -4.17 7.52
N ALA A 63 2.05 -2.99 8.14
CA ALA A 63 2.26 -2.82 9.58
C ALA A 63 1.24 -3.58 10.43
N ILE A 64 -0.05 -3.52 10.07
CA ILE A 64 -1.12 -4.26 10.76
C ILE A 64 -0.87 -5.76 10.66
N SER A 65 -0.45 -6.26 9.49
CA SER A 65 -0.22 -7.68 9.28
C SER A 65 0.95 -8.22 10.12
N TYR A 66 2.04 -7.46 10.22
CA TYR A 66 3.14 -7.78 11.15
C TYR A 66 2.69 -7.74 12.61
N GLY A 67 1.88 -6.76 12.99
CA GLY A 67 1.31 -6.69 14.34
C GLY A 67 0.46 -7.92 14.68
N VAL A 68 -0.43 -8.34 13.78
CA VAL A 68 -1.27 -9.52 13.96
C VAL A 68 -0.42 -10.80 14.07
N LEU A 69 0.66 -10.92 13.27
CA LEU A 69 1.58 -12.06 13.39
C LEU A 69 2.26 -12.12 14.76
N ASP A 70 2.67 -10.97 15.30
CA ASP A 70 3.32 -10.89 16.61
C ASP A 70 2.35 -11.24 17.75
N PHE A 71 1.12 -10.70 17.71
CA PHE A 71 0.05 -11.06 18.67
C PHE A 71 -0.34 -12.53 18.59
N SER A 72 -0.32 -13.14 17.41
CA SER A 72 -0.65 -14.56 17.25
C SER A 72 0.46 -15.50 17.72
N LYS A 73 1.69 -15.00 17.88
CA LYS A 73 2.85 -15.77 18.36
C LYS A 73 2.94 -15.82 19.89
N LYS A 74 2.27 -14.89 20.57
CA LYS A 74 2.21 -14.77 22.03
C LYS A 74 1.03 -15.53 22.60
#